data_AF-A0A086YNA3-F1
#
_entry.id   AF-A0A086YNA3-F1
#
_cell.length_a   1.000
_cell.length_b   1.000
_cell.length_c   1.000
_cell.angle_alpha   90.00
_cell.angle_beta   90.00
_cell.angle_gamma   90.00
#
_symmetry.space_group_name_H-M   'P 1'
#
loop_
_entity.id
_entity.type
_entity.pdbx_description
1 polymer ?
#
loop_
_entity_poly.entity_id
_entity_poly.type
_entity_poly.pdbx_seq_one_letter_code
_entity_poly.pdbx_strand_id
1 'polypeptide(L)'
;MEKLKLMTEDLVQENIEKLAEIFPGVFTEARDVKGDLVKAVDFELLKQELSDLVMDRDRERYQLTWPGKKEAVLMANLPKNKTLRPVKEESVD
;
A
#
# COMPACT_ATOMS: atom_id res chain seq x y z
N MET A 1 29.46 1.77 -11.18
CA MET A 1 28.19 2.37 -11.62
C MET A 1 27.07 1.77 -10.79
N GLU A 2 26.38 2.56 -9.99
CA GLU A 2 25.13 2.10 -9.37
C GLU A 2 24.09 1.86 -10.45
N LYS A 3 23.41 0.70 -10.40
CA LYS A 3 22.31 0.39 -11.30
C LYS A 3 21.09 1.20 -10.86
N LEU A 4 20.60 2.09 -11.72
CA LEU A 4 19.34 2.80 -11.52
C LEU A 4 18.21 1.78 -11.40
N LYS A 5 17.51 1.77 -10.26
CA LYS A 5 16.27 1.00 -10.09
C LYS A 5 15.17 1.69 -10.89
N LEU A 6 14.89 1.20 -12.09
CA LEU A 6 13.87 1.74 -13.02
C LEU A 6 12.44 1.29 -12.66
N MET A 7 12.19 0.98 -11.39
CA MET A 7 10.85 0.61 -10.89
C MET A 7 10.37 1.72 -9.97
N THR A 8 9.11 2.15 -10.16
CA THR A 8 8.40 2.94 -9.15
C THR A 8 8.44 2.18 -7.82
N GLU A 9 8.65 2.91 -6.73
CA GLU A 9 8.67 2.35 -5.39
C GLU A 9 7.34 1.65 -5.09
N ASP A 10 7.43 0.50 -4.45
CA ASP A 10 6.26 -0.22 -3.99
C ASP A 10 5.71 0.49 -2.75
N LEU A 11 4.71 1.33 -2.98
CA LEU A 11 4.04 2.10 -1.93
C LEU A 11 3.42 1.19 -0.86
N VAL A 12 3.07 -0.06 -1.20
CA VAL A 12 2.55 -1.01 -0.21
C VAL A 12 3.67 -1.40 0.74
N GLN A 13 4.82 -1.79 0.20
CA GLN A 13 5.98 -2.20 1.00
C GLN A 13 6.49 -1.05 1.87
N GLU A 14 6.57 0.16 1.33
CA GLU A 14 6.98 1.35 2.08
C GLU A 14 6.02 1.67 3.25
N ASN A 15 4.70 1.55 3.02
CA ASN A 15 3.72 1.74 4.07
C ASN A 15 3.78 0.65 5.14
N ILE A 16 4.07 -0.59 4.74
CA ILE A 16 4.28 -1.70 5.67
C ILE A 16 5.51 -1.45 6.54
N GLU A 17 6.61 -0.96 5.97
CA GLU A 17 7.83 -0.62 6.73
C GLU A 17 7.58 0.51 7.73
N LYS A 18 6.90 1.59 7.33
CA LYS A 18 6.49 2.67 8.24
C LYS A 18 5.59 2.17 9.37
N LEU A 19 4.66 1.27 9.07
CA LEU A 19 3.81 0.65 10.09
C LEU A 19 4.62 -0.22 11.06
N ALA A 20 5.67 -0.89 10.58
CA ALA A 20 6.56 -1.71 11.42
C ALA A 20 7.40 -0.86 12.38
N GLU A 21 7.76 0.36 11.99
CA GLU A 21 8.47 1.30 12.88
C GLU A 21 7.56 1.82 14.01
N ILE A 22 6.28 2.07 13.70
CA ILE A 22 5.34 2.67 14.67
C ILE A 22 4.69 1.60 15.55
N PHE A 23 4.31 0.46 14.97
CA PHE A 23 3.57 -0.61 15.64
C PHE A 23 4.26 -1.97 15.42
N PRO A 24 5.46 -2.21 15.97
CA PRO A 24 6.18 -3.47 15.72
C PRO A 24 5.42 -4.70 16.24
N GLY A 25 4.57 -4.54 17.25
CA GLY A 25 3.77 -5.63 17.84
C GLY A 25 2.63 -6.15 16.97
N VAL A 26 2.22 -5.42 15.93
CA VAL A 26 1.10 -5.83 15.04
C VAL A 26 1.53 -6.75 13.90
N PHE A 27 2.84 -7.03 13.80
CA PHE A 27 3.39 -7.90 12.77
C PHE A 27 3.48 -9.33 13.26
N THR A 28 2.96 -10.25 12.45
CA THR A 28 3.00 -11.69 12.70
C THR A 28 3.64 -12.41 11.52
N GLU A 29 4.12 -13.63 11.74
CA GLU A 29 4.65 -14.47 10.67
C GLU A 29 3.52 -15.37 10.14
N ALA A 30 3.18 -15.20 8.86
CA ALA A 30 2.23 -16.07 8.17
C ALA A 30 2.96 -16.90 7.12
N ARG A 31 2.38 -18.04 6.73
CA ARG A 31 2.87 -18.82 5.60
C ARG A 31 2.19 -18.36 4.32
N ASP A 32 2.99 -18.00 3.32
CA ASP A 32 2.48 -17.72 1.97
C ASP A 32 2.00 -19.02 1.30
N VAL A 33 1.31 -18.90 0.16
CA VAL A 33 0.81 -20.00 -0.68
C VAL A 33 1.93 -20.97 -1.09
N LYS A 34 3.18 -20.51 -1.07
CA LYS A 34 4.39 -21.30 -1.36
C LYS A 34 5.00 -21.99 -0.13
N GLY A 35 4.47 -21.75 1.07
CA GLY A 35 4.96 -22.30 2.32
C GLY A 35 6.07 -21.48 3.00
N ASP A 36 6.50 -20.38 2.39
CA ASP A 36 7.50 -19.47 2.93
C ASP A 36 6.93 -18.61 4.07
N LEU A 37 7.74 -18.36 5.10
CA LEU A 37 7.40 -17.44 6.18
C LEU A 37 7.48 -15.99 5.66
N VAL A 38 6.34 -15.31 5.66
CA VAL A 38 6.21 -13.91 5.28
C VAL A 38 5.71 -13.09 6.46
N LYS A 39 6.22 -11.86 6.60
CA LYS A 39 5.69 -10.90 7.57
C LYS A 39 4.31 -10.46 7.11
N ALA A 40 3.30 -10.74 7.92
CA ALA A 40 1.92 -10.33 7.73
C ALA A 40 1.51 -9.32 8.80
N VAL A 41 0.60 -8.42 8.44
CA VAL A 41 0.02 -7.45 9.37
C VAL A 41 -1.23 -8.07 9.98
N ASP A 42 -1.25 -8.19 11.31
CA ASP A 42 -2.47 -8.53 12.05
C ASP A 42 -3.35 -7.28 12.14
N PHE A 43 -4.33 -7.19 11.24
CA PHE A 43 -5.26 -6.06 11.19
C PHE A 43 -6.17 -5.97 12.41
N GLU A 44 -6.36 -7.05 13.16
CA GLU A 44 -7.20 -7.00 14.36
C GLU A 44 -6.42 -6.39 15.52
N LEU A 45 -5.15 -6.77 15.68
CA LEU A 45 -4.25 -6.16 16.65
C LEU A 45 -3.93 -4.70 16.29
N LEU A 46 -3.74 -4.39 15.00
CA LEU A 46 -3.55 -3.01 14.53
C LEU A 46 -4.76 -2.12 14.82
N LYS A 47 -5.99 -2.64 14.67
CA LYS A 47 -7.19 -1.89 15.06
C LYS A 47 -7.23 -1.65 16.58
N GLN A 48 -6.84 -2.63 17.39
CA GLN A 48 -6.82 -2.47 18.85
C GLN A 48 -5.83 -1.39 19.28
N GLU A 49 -4.60 -1.40 18.76
CA GLU A 49 -3.57 -0.39 19.04
C GLU A 49 -3.99 1.02 18.58
N LEU A 50 -4.69 1.14 17.45
CA LEU A 50 -5.20 2.42 16.96
C LEU A 50 -6.50 2.89 17.65
N SER A 51 -7.10 2.05 18.49
CA SER A 51 -8.44 2.27 19.04
C SER A 51 -8.41 2.91 20.43
N ASP A 52 -7.93 4.15 20.53
CA ASP A 52 -8.23 5.02 21.71
C ASP A 52 -9.69 5.49 21.72
N LEU A 53 -10.34 5.46 20.56
CA LEU A 53 -11.75 5.73 20.38
C LEU A 53 -12.30 4.60 19.52
N VAL A 54 -13.02 3.66 20.15
CA VAL A 54 -13.90 2.73 19.45
C VAL A 54 -14.94 3.59 18.71
N MET A 55 -14.60 4.03 17.51
CA MET A 55 -15.57 4.64 16.61
C MET A 55 -16.41 3.51 16.06
N ASP A 56 -17.54 3.37 16.71
CA ASP A 56 -18.60 2.41 16.49
C ASP A 56 -18.85 2.13 15.00
N ARG A 57 -19.18 0.87 14.76
CA ARG A 57 -19.10 0.12 13.50
C ARG A 57 -20.13 0.58 12.45
N ASP A 58 -20.80 1.71 12.66
CA ASP A 58 -22.02 2.09 11.92
C ASP A 58 -22.26 3.60 11.71
N ARG A 59 -21.22 4.44 11.76
CA ARG A 59 -21.39 5.82 11.25
C ARG A 59 -21.31 5.83 9.73
N GLU A 60 -22.45 6.08 9.10
CA GLU A 60 -22.69 6.56 7.73
C GLU A 60 -21.50 7.34 7.14
N ARG A 61 -20.47 6.64 6.64
CA ARG A 61 -19.41 7.27 5.87
C ARG A 61 -19.94 7.36 4.45
N TYR A 62 -20.25 8.57 3.99
CA TYR A 62 -20.48 8.81 2.58
C TYR A 62 -19.20 8.45 1.83
N GLN A 63 -19.18 7.25 1.26
CA GLN A 63 -18.06 6.77 0.48
C GLN A 63 -18.48 6.84 -0.99
N LEU A 64 -17.75 7.63 -1.78
CA LEU A 64 -17.90 7.56 -3.22
C LEU A 64 -17.49 6.15 -3.67
N THR A 65 -18.46 5.37 -4.15
CA THR A 65 -18.27 4.01 -4.67
C THR A 65 -18.58 4.03 -6.16
N TRP A 66 -17.73 3.37 -6.94
CA TRP A 66 -17.89 3.23 -8.38
C TRP A 66 -17.37 1.86 -8.83
N PRO A 67 -17.86 1.31 -9.96
CA PRO A 67 -17.35 0.06 -10.51
C PRO A 67 -15.83 0.15 -10.73
N GLY A 68 -15.08 -0.84 -10.23
CA GLY A 68 -13.62 -0.87 -10.41
C GLY A 68 -12.80 -0.01 -9.43
N LYS A 69 -13.41 0.66 -8.44
CA LYS A 69 -12.66 1.45 -7.42
C LYS A 69 -11.52 0.66 -6.76
N LYS A 70 -11.79 -0.58 -6.35
CA LYS A 70 -10.81 -1.45 -5.70
C LYS A 70 -9.65 -1.79 -6.64
N GLU A 71 -9.97 -2.10 -7.90
CA GLU A 71 -8.97 -2.42 -8.93
C GLU A 71 -8.12 -1.19 -9.28
N ALA A 72 -8.72 0.00 -9.35
CA ALA A 72 -8.01 1.25 -9.57
C ALA A 72 -7.01 1.55 -8.44
N VAL A 73 -7.41 1.35 -7.18
CA VAL A 73 -6.51 1.51 -6.02
C VAL A 73 -5.38 0.49 -6.07
N LEU A 74 -5.68 -0.76 -6.40
CA LEU A 74 -4.65 -1.79 -6.56
C LEU A 74 -3.66 -1.40 -7.66
N MET A 75 -4.14 -1.01 -8.85
CA MET A 75 -3.30 -0.61 -9.97
C MET A 75 -2.44 0.61 -9.69
N ALA A 76 -2.94 1.56 -8.90
CA ALA A 76 -2.18 2.76 -8.51
C ALA A 76 -0.98 2.41 -7.62
N ASN A 77 -1.10 1.37 -6.80
CA ASN A 77 -0.06 0.93 -5.89
C ASN A 77 0.93 -0.06 -6.52
N LEU A 78 0.65 -0.58 -7.72
CA LEU A 78 1.55 -1.51 -8.39
C LEU A 78 2.80 -0.78 -8.92
N PRO A 79 4.01 -1.34 -8.69
CA PRO A 79 5.23 -0.78 -9.26
C PRO A 79 5.18 -0.82 -10.79
N LYS A 80 5.61 0.26 -11.43
CA LYS A 80 5.59 0.41 -12.89
C LYS A 80 7.00 0.59 -13.45
N ASN A 81 7.24 -0.01 -14.60
CA ASN A 81 8.53 -0.03 -15.31
C ASN A 81 8.46 0.66 -16.68
N LYS A 82 7.46 1.53 -16.89
CA LYS A 82 7.30 2.27 -18.16
C LYS A 82 8.11 3.57 -18.13
N THR A 83 8.72 3.91 -19.25
CA THR A 83 9.51 5.14 -19.41
C THR A 83 8.68 6.23 -20.10
N LEU A 84 8.68 7.44 -19.56
CA LEU A 84 8.09 8.60 -20.23
C LEU A 84 8.98 9.05 -21.39
N ARG A 85 8.37 9.40 -22.52
CA ARG A 85 9.05 10.00 -23.66
C ARG A 85 8.55 11.43 -23.84
N PRO A 86 9.42 12.45 -23.79
CA PRO A 86 9.00 13.82 -24.04
C PRO A 86 8.58 13.98 -25.51
N VAL A 87 7.48 14.71 -25.72
CA VAL A 87 7.02 15.18 -27.04
C VAL A 87 7.31 16.67 -27.06
N LYS A 88 8.38 17.07 -27.74
CA LYS A 88 8.88 18.45 -27.68
C LYS A 88 7.89 19.43 -28.30
N GLU A 89 7.13 18.95 -29.29
CA GLU A 89 6.15 19.70 -30.06
C GLU A 89 4.91 20.10 -29.23
N GLU A 90 4.60 19.34 -28.18
CA GLU A 90 3.49 19.58 -27.25
C GLU A 90 3.96 20.04 -25.87
N SER A 91 5.28 20.10 -25.66
CA SER A 91 5.86 20.60 -24.41
C SER A 91 5.83 22.12 -24.42
N VAL A 92 5.32 22.70 -23.34
CA VAL A 92 5.52 24.13 -23.08
C VAL A 92 6.99 24.32 -22.65
N ASP A 93 7.66 25.33 -23.21
CA ASP A 93 9.06 25.67 -22.88
C ASP A 93 9.27 25.89 -21.37
#